data_AF-A0A9E3X2G7-F1
#
_entry.id   AF-A0A9E3X2G7-F1
#
_cell.length_a   1.000
_cell.length_b   1.000
_cell.length_c   1.000
_cell.angle_alpha   90.00
_cell.angle_beta   90.00
_cell.angle_gamma   90.00
#
_symmetry.space_group_name_H-M   'P 1'
#
loop_
_entity.id
_entity.type
_entity.pdbx_description
1 polymer ?
#
loop_
_entity_poly.entity_id
_entity_poly.type
_entity_poly.pdbx_seq_one_letter_code
_entity_poly.pdbx_strand_id
1 'polypeptide(L)'
;GARSDLVVKIVATCPNANEEPTGAVLKHNGQSYPMYALSSTPLPDFEGVIPAAEVTDGPVEADIICRNTGTGAETTETDRVAEIRLFDPSGFVTDAVTGDPIVGATVTLYQEDGWLPDTAETTRDCRTVETRGFSGWTQAADEGIGMLPDALFIEPDTNPQLTNSEGRYGWDVAAGCWYVTVAASGYFSQTSPVVGVPPEVTDLDIALTPINVSAPKLTIIRSGGSNIQLMWTTNPAYTGFVVHRSDTPFFTPNEGTKQQELPISASSSTHAGVVGDGNSYFYQVVALTDDQSLTSNEVGKIDYAINRTAGAYSLIALPFASDTPVDAASLATHIGNVGSLLKWNPATQTFRFFAPPSIGDNFAVAASDVIFVSSAGSGTPYTTFIGKVERNEYNLTPNRYNFIAIPLQRSDLPTATAVATDLDNLASLLSWNTNTQAFRFFAVPNIGDNFSLAPGAPVIGQLTNQGPIRWPSDE
;
A
#
# COMPACT_ATOMS: atom_id res chain seq x y z
N GLY A 1 31.19 6.80 8.44
CA GLY A 1 32.01 6.81 9.67
C GLY A 1 33.22 7.67 9.38
N ALA A 2 33.76 8.41 10.36
CA ALA A 2 35.00 9.16 10.11
C ALA A 2 36.08 8.16 9.71
N ARG A 3 36.64 8.33 8.51
CA ARG A 3 37.76 7.51 8.03
C ARG A 3 38.84 7.49 9.14
N SER A 4 39.50 6.35 9.34
CA SER A 4 40.63 6.25 10.26
C SER A 4 41.95 6.46 9.52
N ASP A 5 42.94 7.02 10.19
CA ASP A 5 44.19 7.33 9.52
C ASP A 5 44.92 6.05 9.06
N LEU A 6 45.49 6.08 7.85
CA LEU A 6 46.26 4.97 7.31
C LEU A 6 47.68 4.99 7.91
N VAL A 7 47.97 4.03 8.78
CA VAL A 7 49.29 3.87 9.39
C VAL A 7 50.17 2.98 8.51
N VAL A 8 51.26 3.54 7.99
CA VAL A 8 52.22 2.84 7.15
C VAL A 8 53.51 2.62 7.93
N LYS A 9 53.91 1.36 8.08
CA LYS A 9 55.16 0.96 8.74
C LYS A 9 56.09 0.35 7.71
N ILE A 10 57.33 0.85 7.66
CA ILE A 10 58.32 0.38 6.69
C ILE A 10 59.58 -0.14 7.36
N VAL A 11 60.25 -1.02 6.62
CA VAL A 11 61.61 -1.47 6.86
C VAL A 11 62.49 -0.68 5.89
N ALA A 12 63.39 0.16 6.39
CA ALA A 12 64.20 0.99 5.52
C ALA A 12 65.46 0.27 5.09
N THR A 13 65.74 0.25 3.80
CA THR A 13 66.98 -0.30 3.25
C THR A 13 67.70 0.75 2.43
N CYS A 14 69.01 0.86 2.61
CA CYS A 14 69.86 1.74 1.81
C CYS A 14 70.63 0.93 0.76
N PRO A 15 70.82 1.45 -0.46
CA PRO A 15 71.34 0.68 -1.59
C PRO A 15 72.83 0.30 -1.43
N ASN A 16 73.62 1.08 -0.69
CA ASN A 16 75.04 0.82 -0.48
C ASN A 16 75.34 0.28 0.92
N ALA A 17 76.25 -0.69 1.02
CA ALA A 17 76.66 -1.29 2.29
C ALA A 17 77.33 -0.33 3.29
N ASN A 18 77.73 0.86 2.85
CA ASN A 18 78.33 1.91 3.68
C ASN A 18 77.32 3.00 4.07
N GLU A 19 76.04 2.81 3.77
CA GLU A 19 74.95 3.74 4.08
C GLU A 19 74.01 3.15 5.12
N GLU A 20 73.50 4.01 5.99
CA GLU A 20 72.49 3.66 6.98
C GLU A 20 71.26 4.57 6.83
N PRO A 21 70.03 4.06 7.03
CA PRO A 21 68.83 4.88 7.02
C PRO A 21 68.85 5.86 8.20
N THR A 22 68.69 7.15 7.93
CA THR A 22 68.66 8.20 8.96
C THR A 22 67.31 8.90 9.06
N GLY A 23 66.42 8.72 8.09
CA GLY A 23 65.07 9.27 8.09
C GLY A 23 64.21 8.69 6.96
N ALA A 24 62.91 8.95 7.00
CA ALA A 24 62.00 8.64 5.91
C ALA A 24 60.87 9.69 5.80
N VAL A 25 60.37 9.89 4.59
CA VAL A 25 59.18 10.72 4.32
C VAL A 25 58.20 9.86 3.52
N LEU A 26 56.99 9.70 4.04
CA LEU A 26 55.93 8.97 3.37
C LEU A 26 55.32 9.88 2.31
N LYS A 27 55.08 9.34 1.12
CA LYS A 27 54.44 10.06 0.03
C LYS A 27 53.18 9.33 -0.41
N HIS A 28 52.13 10.09 -0.66
CA HIS A 28 50.93 9.60 -1.32
C HIS A 28 50.44 10.66 -2.32
N ASN A 29 50.32 10.29 -3.59
CA ASN A 29 49.94 11.20 -4.68
C ASN A 29 50.76 12.51 -4.72
N GLY A 30 52.06 12.41 -4.40
CA GLY A 30 52.98 13.55 -4.36
C GLY A 30 52.88 14.43 -3.11
N GLN A 31 51.88 14.23 -2.24
CA GLN A 31 51.84 14.84 -0.91
C GLN A 31 52.79 14.11 0.03
N SER A 32 53.45 14.85 0.91
CA SER A 32 54.46 14.32 1.85
C SER A 32 53.94 14.33 3.28
N TYR A 33 54.10 13.20 3.96
CA TYR A 33 53.71 12.98 5.34
C TYR A 33 54.95 12.60 6.16
N PRO A 34 55.09 13.12 7.38
CA PRO A 34 56.23 12.80 8.22
C PRO A 34 56.22 11.31 8.59
N MET A 35 57.39 10.68 8.57
CA MET A 35 57.60 9.40 9.23
C MET A 35 58.49 9.57 10.46
N TYR A 36 58.24 8.74 11.47
CA TYR A 36 58.95 8.75 12.74
C TYR A 36 59.70 7.42 12.93
N ALA A 37 60.95 7.50 13.40
CA ALA A 37 61.75 6.31 13.67
C ALA A 37 61.15 5.49 14.83
N LEU A 38 61.07 4.19 14.64
CA LEU A 38 60.63 3.23 15.65
C LEU A 38 61.85 2.59 16.34
N SER A 39 61.76 2.38 17.66
CA SER A 39 62.92 2.03 18.49
C SER A 39 63.18 0.53 18.65
N SER A 40 62.50 -0.35 17.89
CA SER A 40 62.54 -1.81 18.10
C SER A 40 63.25 -2.56 16.97
N THR A 41 64.44 -3.08 17.25
CA THR A 41 65.12 -4.06 16.38
C THR A 41 64.70 -5.51 16.68
N PRO A 42 64.46 -6.37 15.68
CA PRO A 42 64.36 -6.05 14.25
C PRO A 42 62.91 -5.84 13.80
N LEU A 43 62.63 -4.63 13.31
CA LEU A 43 61.48 -4.14 12.52
C LEU A 43 60.18 -3.82 13.26
N PRO A 44 59.46 -2.75 12.86
CA PRO A 44 59.73 -1.80 11.73
C PRO A 44 60.66 -0.62 12.09
N ASP A 45 61.24 0.06 11.10
CA ASP A 45 62.22 1.16 11.27
C ASP A 45 61.56 2.55 11.30
N PHE A 46 60.50 2.77 10.50
CA PHE A 46 59.78 4.03 10.45
C PHE A 46 58.26 3.83 10.34
N GLU A 47 57.50 4.75 10.94
CA GLU A 47 56.03 4.80 10.88
C GLU A 47 55.56 6.17 10.41
N GLY A 48 54.70 6.19 9.40
CA GLY A 48 54.03 7.39 8.90
C GLY A 48 52.53 7.21 8.91
N VAL A 49 51.80 8.32 8.87
CA VAL A 49 50.34 8.33 8.91
C VAL A 49 49.82 9.20 7.78
N ILE A 50 48.98 8.63 6.90
CA ILE A 50 48.20 9.39 5.92
C ILE A 50 46.86 9.69 6.58
N PRO A 51 46.50 10.97 6.79
CA PRO A 51 45.22 11.35 7.35
C PRO A 51 44.10 10.73 6.54
N ALA A 52 43.08 10.29 7.24
CA ALA A 52 42.01 9.51 6.64
C ALA A 52 41.30 10.20 5.46
N ALA A 53 41.19 11.52 5.51
CA ALA A 53 40.59 12.34 4.44
C ALA A 53 41.45 12.41 3.16
N GLU A 54 42.72 12.03 3.22
CA GLU A 54 43.69 12.15 2.11
C GLU A 54 44.03 10.79 1.49
N VAL A 55 43.42 9.70 1.97
CA VAL A 55 43.53 8.36 1.39
C VAL A 55 42.70 8.30 0.11
N THR A 56 43.38 8.17 -1.04
CA THR A 56 42.79 8.14 -2.40
C THR A 56 43.50 7.09 -3.27
N ASP A 57 43.02 6.83 -4.49
CA ASP A 57 43.72 5.95 -5.45
C ASP A 57 45.12 6.50 -5.77
N GLY A 58 46.13 5.63 -5.77
CA GLY A 58 47.49 6.02 -6.16
C GLY A 58 48.62 5.38 -5.35
N PRO A 59 49.87 5.65 -5.76
CA PRO A 59 51.03 5.06 -5.11
C PRO A 59 51.21 5.61 -3.70
N VAL A 60 51.61 4.71 -2.81
CA VAL A 60 52.18 5.06 -1.50
C VAL A 60 53.67 4.73 -1.58
N GLU A 61 54.50 5.74 -1.46
CA GLU A 61 55.95 5.66 -1.61
C GLU A 61 56.62 6.14 -0.31
N ALA A 62 57.85 5.72 -0.06
CA ALA A 62 58.67 6.22 1.02
C ALA A 62 60.00 6.72 0.47
N ASP A 63 60.26 8.01 0.66
CA ASP A 63 61.59 8.59 0.45
C ASP A 63 62.45 8.30 1.67
N ILE A 64 63.33 7.31 1.57
CA ILE A 64 64.29 6.91 2.59
C ILE A 64 65.53 7.80 2.46
N ILE A 65 65.90 8.47 3.56
CA ILE A 65 67.13 9.26 3.66
C ILE A 65 68.25 8.33 4.11
N CYS A 66 69.24 8.14 3.25
CA CYS A 66 70.41 7.29 3.47
C CYS A 66 71.65 8.15 3.70
N ARG A 67 72.34 7.94 4.82
CA ARG A 67 73.58 8.65 5.13
C ARG A 67 74.79 7.74 4.99
N ASN A 68 75.78 8.19 4.23
CA ASN A 68 77.06 7.50 4.09
C ASN A 68 77.89 7.63 5.37
N THR A 69 78.23 6.49 5.98
CA THR A 69 78.92 6.42 7.29
C THR A 69 80.35 6.95 7.27
N GLY A 70 81.02 6.98 6.10
CA GLY A 70 82.39 7.44 5.96
C GLY A 70 82.54 8.92 5.58
N THR A 71 81.56 9.50 4.90
CA THR A 71 81.62 10.88 4.37
C THR A 71 80.59 11.83 4.96
N GLY A 72 79.53 11.29 5.58
CA GLY A 72 78.39 12.05 6.08
C GLY A 72 77.46 12.60 4.98
N ALA A 73 77.71 12.30 3.71
CA ALA A 73 76.83 12.69 2.61
C ALA A 73 75.48 11.95 2.69
N GLU A 74 74.38 12.64 2.36
CA GLU A 74 73.03 12.08 2.34
C GLU A 74 72.50 11.94 0.91
N THR A 75 71.79 10.85 0.66
CA THR A 75 71.04 10.57 -0.56
C THR A 75 69.60 10.19 -0.20
N THR A 76 68.69 10.34 -1.16
CA THR A 76 67.29 9.91 -1.00
C THR A 76 67.03 8.76 -1.96
N GLU A 77 66.50 7.66 -1.43
CA GLU A 77 66.01 6.52 -2.20
C GLU A 77 64.49 6.47 -2.06
N THR A 78 63.77 6.45 -3.19
CA THR A 78 62.31 6.34 -3.17
C THR A 78 61.93 4.87 -3.34
N ASP A 79 61.32 4.29 -2.32
CA ASP A 79 60.77 2.94 -2.36
C ASP A 79 59.25 2.98 -2.51
N ARG A 80 58.69 2.07 -3.32
CA ARG A 80 57.24 1.98 -3.51
C ARG A 80 56.69 0.98 -2.51
N VAL A 81 55.97 1.49 -1.51
CA VAL A 81 55.54 0.73 -0.33
C VAL A 81 54.22 0.02 -0.58
N ALA A 82 53.27 0.68 -1.24
CA ALA A 82 51.96 0.12 -1.58
C ALA A 82 51.33 0.84 -2.77
N GLU A 83 50.22 0.28 -3.25
CA GLU A 83 49.32 0.93 -4.19
C GLU A 83 47.90 0.74 -3.66
N ILE A 84 47.21 1.84 -3.40
CA ILE A 84 45.77 1.79 -3.11
C ILE A 84 45.11 1.79 -4.48
N ARG A 85 44.31 0.76 -4.79
CA ARG A 85 43.45 0.73 -5.97
C ARG A 85 42.01 0.53 -5.56
N LEU A 86 41.19 1.50 -5.93
CA LEU A 86 39.75 1.39 -5.89
C LEU A 86 39.24 1.25 -7.33
N PHE A 87 38.16 0.50 -7.51
CA PHE A 87 37.56 0.24 -8.81
C PHE A 87 36.06 0.50 -8.72
N ASP A 88 35.46 1.09 -9.75
CA ASP A 88 34.06 1.53 -9.76
C ASP A 88 33.06 0.35 -9.85
N PRO A 89 32.24 0.05 -8.82
CA PRO A 89 30.90 -0.45 -9.05
C PRO A 89 29.89 0.69 -9.15
N SER A 90 29.34 0.88 -10.34
CA SER A 90 28.27 1.83 -10.62
C SER A 90 27.19 1.25 -11.51
N GLY A 91 26.05 1.93 -11.51
CA GLY A 91 24.92 1.62 -12.37
C GLY A 91 23.82 2.66 -12.28
N PHE A 92 22.71 2.35 -12.93
CA PHE A 92 21.50 3.16 -12.95
C PHE A 92 20.35 2.45 -12.24
N VAL A 93 19.54 3.22 -11.50
CA VAL A 93 18.26 2.77 -10.97
C VAL A 93 17.14 3.28 -11.88
N THR A 94 16.34 2.38 -12.42
CA THR A 94 15.26 2.69 -13.38
C THR A 94 13.93 2.07 -12.96
N ASP A 95 12.82 2.64 -13.44
CA ASP A 95 11.49 2.03 -13.35
C ASP A 95 11.42 0.84 -14.32
N ALA A 96 11.09 -0.35 -13.82
CA ALA A 96 11.05 -1.58 -14.63
C ALA A 96 9.95 -1.62 -15.69
N VAL A 97 8.95 -0.73 -15.60
CA VAL A 97 7.82 -0.61 -16.54
C VAL A 97 8.13 0.44 -17.61
N THR A 98 8.60 1.63 -17.22
CA THR A 98 8.80 2.74 -18.17
C THR A 98 10.24 2.83 -18.70
N GLY A 99 11.21 2.31 -17.95
CA GLY A 99 12.64 2.49 -18.21
C GLY A 99 13.18 3.86 -17.82
N ASP A 100 12.34 4.72 -17.22
CA ASP A 100 12.77 6.06 -16.80
C ASP A 100 13.69 5.99 -15.57
N PRO A 101 14.64 6.93 -15.41
CA PRO A 101 15.50 6.96 -14.24
C PRO A 101 14.72 7.31 -12.96
N ILE A 102 14.99 6.59 -11.87
CA ILE A 102 14.42 6.87 -10.55
C ILE A 102 15.39 7.80 -9.80
N VAL A 103 14.98 9.05 -9.62
CA VAL A 103 15.74 10.08 -8.90
C VAL A 103 15.50 9.96 -7.40
N GLY A 104 16.56 10.06 -6.59
CA GLY A 104 16.47 10.02 -5.13
C GLY A 104 16.20 8.64 -4.53
N ALA A 105 16.40 7.55 -5.29
CA ALA A 105 16.40 6.19 -4.74
C ALA A 105 17.58 6.05 -3.76
N THR A 106 17.32 5.44 -2.61
CA THR A 106 18.36 5.13 -1.61
C THR A 106 19.08 3.86 -2.04
N VAL A 107 20.38 3.95 -2.30
CA VAL A 107 21.26 2.81 -2.63
C VAL A 107 22.23 2.60 -1.49
N THR A 108 22.23 1.39 -0.91
CA THR A 108 23.14 1.01 0.18
C THR A 108 24.11 -0.04 -0.33
N LEU A 109 25.41 0.23 -0.23
CA LEU A 109 26.49 -0.69 -0.63
C LEU A 109 26.85 -1.65 0.50
N TYR A 110 27.12 -2.90 0.15
CA TYR A 110 27.56 -3.96 1.05
C TYR A 110 28.75 -4.72 0.47
N GLN A 111 29.60 -5.23 1.36
CA GLN A 111 30.70 -6.15 1.05
C GLN A 111 30.38 -7.54 1.62
N GLU A 112 30.62 -8.59 0.84
CA GLU A 112 30.56 -9.97 1.32
C GLU A 112 31.85 -10.33 2.07
N ASP A 113 31.75 -10.63 3.36
CA ASP A 113 32.94 -10.92 4.16
C ASP A 113 33.56 -12.28 3.84
N GLY A 114 34.88 -12.28 3.71
CA GLY A 114 35.66 -13.46 3.38
C GLY A 114 35.50 -13.98 1.94
N TRP A 115 34.62 -13.38 1.13
CA TRP A 115 34.45 -13.76 -0.28
C TRP A 115 35.55 -13.13 -1.14
N LEU A 116 36.07 -13.92 -2.08
CA LEU A 116 37.09 -13.48 -3.02
C LEU A 116 36.56 -13.47 -4.47
N PRO A 117 36.91 -12.44 -5.26
CA PRO A 117 36.59 -12.41 -6.68
C PRO A 117 37.35 -13.48 -7.45
N ASP A 118 36.71 -13.99 -8.50
CA ASP A 118 37.35 -14.83 -9.51
C ASP A 118 38.64 -14.17 -10.05
N THR A 119 39.60 -14.99 -10.45
CA THR A 119 40.72 -14.56 -11.31
C THR A 119 40.58 -15.19 -12.69
N ALA A 120 41.40 -14.75 -13.65
CA ALA A 120 41.45 -15.34 -14.99
C ALA A 120 41.70 -16.86 -14.97
N GLU A 121 42.36 -17.38 -13.94
CA GLU A 121 42.74 -18.79 -13.80
C GLU A 121 41.88 -19.58 -12.81
N THR A 122 41.20 -18.91 -11.87
CA THR A 122 40.55 -19.58 -10.73
C THR A 122 39.15 -19.03 -10.48
N THR A 123 38.15 -19.92 -10.51
CA THR A 123 36.83 -19.64 -9.95
C THR A 123 36.88 -19.67 -8.42
N ARG A 124 36.35 -18.62 -7.80
CA ARG A 124 36.21 -18.42 -6.36
C ARG A 124 34.74 -18.14 -6.02
N ASP A 125 34.48 -17.10 -5.24
CA ASP A 125 33.18 -16.87 -4.60
C ASP A 125 32.29 -15.96 -5.42
N CYS A 126 32.80 -14.86 -5.99
CA CYS A 126 32.00 -13.96 -6.84
C CYS A 126 32.59 -13.78 -8.24
N ARG A 127 31.70 -13.64 -9.22
CA ARG A 127 32.07 -13.42 -10.63
C ARG A 127 32.58 -12.01 -10.86
N THR A 128 33.57 -11.85 -11.73
CA THR A 128 34.03 -10.54 -12.21
C THR A 128 33.46 -10.26 -13.61
N VAL A 129 33.70 -9.07 -14.16
CA VAL A 129 33.27 -8.73 -15.53
C VAL A 129 33.78 -9.75 -16.55
N GLU A 130 34.98 -10.29 -16.32
CA GLU A 130 35.63 -11.25 -17.20
C GLU A 130 35.02 -12.65 -17.08
N THR A 131 34.48 -13.01 -15.91
CA THR A 131 34.03 -14.38 -15.60
C THR A 131 32.51 -14.56 -15.50
N ARG A 132 31.72 -13.48 -15.50
CA ARG A 132 30.25 -13.53 -15.41
C ARG A 132 29.54 -14.20 -16.60
N GLY A 133 30.22 -14.33 -17.74
CA GLY A 133 29.66 -14.91 -18.96
C GLY A 133 28.63 -14.01 -19.67
N PHE A 134 27.98 -14.55 -20.70
CA PHE A 134 27.07 -13.78 -21.57
C PHE A 134 25.69 -13.48 -20.98
N SER A 135 25.33 -14.11 -19.86
CA SER A 135 24.03 -13.92 -19.19
C SER A 135 23.96 -12.68 -18.29
N GLY A 136 25.06 -11.92 -18.17
CA GLY A 136 25.15 -10.78 -17.27
C GLY A 136 25.32 -11.19 -15.80
N TRP A 137 25.04 -10.27 -14.89
CA TRP A 137 25.11 -10.50 -13.45
C TRP A 137 23.92 -11.32 -12.96
N THR A 138 24.15 -12.55 -12.49
CA THR A 138 23.06 -13.45 -12.07
C THR A 138 23.27 -14.10 -10.70
N GLN A 139 24.43 -13.90 -10.07
CA GLN A 139 24.74 -14.51 -8.79
C GLN A 139 24.08 -13.72 -7.67
N ALA A 140 23.15 -14.34 -6.92
CA ALA A 140 22.53 -13.69 -5.78
C ALA A 140 23.55 -13.37 -4.68
N ALA A 141 23.39 -12.22 -4.02
CA ALA A 141 24.10 -11.88 -2.80
C ALA A 141 23.58 -12.71 -1.61
N ASP A 142 24.43 -12.92 -0.61
CA ASP A 142 24.07 -13.53 0.67
C ASP A 142 23.88 -12.43 1.73
N GLU A 143 22.65 -11.95 1.85
CA GLU A 143 22.28 -10.90 2.81
C GLU A 143 22.54 -11.30 4.29
N GLY A 144 22.82 -12.57 4.58
CA GLY A 144 23.16 -13.05 5.92
C GLY A 144 24.59 -12.76 6.37
N ILE A 145 25.51 -12.51 5.43
CA ILE A 145 26.94 -12.23 5.69
C ILE A 145 27.40 -10.86 5.13
N GLY A 146 26.56 -10.18 4.35
CA GLY A 146 26.83 -8.84 3.87
C GLY A 146 27.04 -7.81 4.98
N MET A 147 28.12 -7.04 4.86
CA MET A 147 28.55 -6.03 5.82
C MET A 147 28.48 -4.64 5.21
N LEU A 148 28.16 -3.63 6.03
CA LEU A 148 28.41 -2.25 5.64
C LEU A 148 29.93 -2.06 5.54
N PRO A 149 30.45 -1.59 4.40
CA PRO A 149 31.88 -1.44 4.21
C PRO A 149 32.47 -0.36 5.10
N ASP A 150 33.73 -0.54 5.47
CA ASP A 150 34.52 0.51 6.10
C ASP A 150 34.72 1.66 5.10
N ALA A 151 34.71 2.90 5.59
CA ALA A 151 34.93 4.10 4.80
C ALA A 151 36.33 4.13 4.13
N LEU A 152 37.27 3.31 4.60
CA LEU A 152 38.57 3.09 3.96
C LEU A 152 38.51 2.29 2.65
N PHE A 153 37.46 1.50 2.45
CA PHE A 153 37.33 0.61 1.29
C PHE A 153 36.42 1.18 0.20
N ILE A 154 35.90 2.40 0.37
CA ILE A 154 34.95 3.02 -0.56
C ILE A 154 35.23 4.53 -0.76
N GLU A 155 34.97 5.02 -1.97
CA GLU A 155 34.96 6.44 -2.30
C GLU A 155 33.77 6.77 -3.22
N PRO A 156 32.95 7.80 -2.93
CA PRO A 156 32.95 8.61 -1.72
C PRO A 156 32.57 7.78 -0.48
N ASP A 157 32.94 8.25 0.71
CA ASP A 157 32.63 7.57 1.99
C ASP A 157 31.14 7.66 2.41
N THR A 158 30.29 8.16 1.51
CA THR A 158 28.85 8.30 1.72
C THR A 158 28.14 7.00 1.35
N ASN A 159 27.60 6.31 2.35
CA ASN A 159 26.77 5.12 2.20
C ASN A 159 25.67 5.16 3.28
N PRO A 160 24.37 5.14 2.92
CA PRO A 160 23.82 5.04 1.56
C PRO A 160 24.01 6.29 0.70
N GLN A 161 23.97 6.12 -0.63
CA GLN A 161 23.84 7.21 -1.61
C GLN A 161 22.39 7.42 -2.02
N LEU A 162 22.08 8.60 -2.53
CA LEU A 162 20.85 8.87 -3.28
C LEU A 162 21.17 8.95 -4.77
N THR A 163 20.36 8.34 -5.63
CA THR A 163 20.52 8.46 -7.07
C THR A 163 20.32 9.90 -7.55
N ASN A 164 21.10 10.30 -8.56
CA ASN A 164 21.01 11.64 -9.14
C ASN A 164 19.84 11.78 -10.15
N SER A 165 19.78 12.89 -10.89
CA SER A 165 18.73 13.15 -11.89
C SER A 165 18.69 12.17 -13.06
N GLU A 166 19.77 11.42 -13.27
CA GLU A 166 19.88 10.38 -14.30
C GLU A 166 19.65 8.98 -13.71
N GLY A 167 19.32 8.86 -12.42
CA GLY A 167 19.16 7.58 -11.73
C GLY A 167 20.51 6.92 -11.39
N ARG A 168 21.64 7.59 -11.62
CA ARG A 168 22.98 7.03 -11.41
C ARG A 168 23.35 7.00 -9.94
N TYR A 169 24.05 5.94 -9.54
CA TYR A 169 24.79 5.80 -8.28
C TYR A 169 26.18 5.19 -8.57
N GLY A 170 27.09 5.21 -7.60
CA GLY A 170 28.34 4.48 -7.71
C GLY A 170 29.36 4.80 -6.62
N TRP A 171 30.27 3.86 -6.40
CA TRP A 171 31.42 4.01 -5.52
C TRP A 171 32.65 3.46 -6.23
N ASP A 172 33.83 4.00 -5.97
CA ASP A 172 35.08 3.29 -6.16
C ASP A 172 35.34 2.43 -4.91
N VAL A 173 35.54 1.12 -5.07
CA VAL A 173 35.68 0.18 -3.96
C VAL A 173 36.98 -0.62 -4.01
N ALA A 174 37.45 -1.07 -2.85
CA ALA A 174 38.59 -1.97 -2.77
C ALA A 174 38.27 -3.35 -3.39
N ALA A 175 39.31 -4.08 -3.77
CA ALA A 175 39.15 -5.43 -4.30
C ALA A 175 38.33 -6.33 -3.35
N GLY A 176 37.30 -7.00 -3.88
CA GLY A 176 36.36 -7.78 -3.08
C GLY A 176 35.09 -8.15 -3.84
N CYS A 177 34.14 -8.71 -3.10
CA CYS A 177 32.80 -9.06 -3.57
C CYS A 177 31.78 -8.10 -2.98
N TRP A 178 30.97 -7.48 -3.83
CA TRP A 178 30.14 -6.33 -3.49
C TRP A 178 28.72 -6.49 -4.04
N TYR A 179 27.74 -5.92 -3.35
CA TYR A 179 26.36 -5.82 -3.84
C TYR A 179 25.68 -4.57 -3.27
N VAL A 180 24.55 -4.18 -3.84
CA VAL A 180 23.75 -3.05 -3.35
C VAL A 180 22.33 -3.47 -3.02
N THR A 181 21.72 -2.79 -2.04
CA THR A 181 20.26 -2.80 -1.85
C THR A 181 19.70 -1.43 -2.21
N VAL A 182 18.60 -1.42 -2.96
CA VAL A 182 17.97 -0.21 -3.49
C VAL A 182 16.54 -0.12 -2.98
N ALA A 183 16.17 1.04 -2.46
CA ALA A 183 14.81 1.35 -2.03
C ALA A 183 14.37 2.73 -2.54
N ALA A 184 13.14 2.83 -3.05
CA ALA A 184 12.53 4.09 -3.47
C ALA A 184 11.04 4.09 -3.10
N SER A 185 10.49 5.26 -2.75
CA SER A 185 9.05 5.36 -2.46
C SER A 185 8.24 5.04 -3.71
N GLY A 186 7.17 4.25 -3.54
CA GLY A 186 6.35 3.74 -4.64
C GLY A 186 6.93 2.52 -5.35
N TYR A 187 8.03 1.91 -4.89
CA TYR A 187 8.66 0.73 -5.50
C TYR A 187 8.93 -0.38 -4.50
N PHE A 188 8.98 -1.63 -4.99
CA PHE A 188 9.55 -2.73 -4.22
C PHE A 188 11.07 -2.60 -4.15
N SER A 189 11.64 -2.71 -2.94
CA SER A 189 13.10 -2.76 -2.78
C SER A 189 13.69 -3.97 -3.49
N GLN A 190 14.92 -3.82 -3.98
CA GLN A 190 15.66 -4.90 -4.62
C GLN A 190 17.11 -4.96 -4.15
N THR A 191 17.65 -6.16 -4.16
CA THR A 191 19.06 -6.46 -3.91
C THR A 191 19.70 -6.83 -5.24
N SER A 192 20.85 -6.25 -5.56
CA SER A 192 21.60 -6.60 -6.76
C SER A 192 22.19 -8.02 -6.65
N PRO A 193 22.57 -8.62 -7.78
CA PRO A 193 23.58 -9.68 -7.76
C PRO A 193 24.87 -9.21 -7.07
N VAL A 194 25.63 -10.16 -6.52
CA VAL A 194 27.00 -9.92 -6.06
C VAL A 194 27.95 -9.85 -7.25
N VAL A 195 28.86 -8.89 -7.22
CA VAL A 195 29.86 -8.63 -8.25
C VAL A 195 31.26 -8.61 -7.66
N GLY A 196 32.22 -9.17 -8.39
CA GLY A 196 33.62 -9.22 -8.05
C GLY A 196 34.41 -8.11 -8.69
N VAL A 197 35.21 -7.44 -7.88
CA VAL A 197 36.07 -6.32 -8.23
C VAL A 197 37.50 -6.65 -7.82
N PRO A 198 38.55 -6.40 -8.63
CA PRO A 198 38.56 -5.85 -10.00
C PRO A 198 38.13 -6.83 -11.12
N PRO A 199 37.92 -6.34 -12.37
CA PRO A 199 37.99 -4.94 -12.83
C PRO A 199 36.76 -4.09 -12.42
N GLU A 200 36.67 -2.86 -12.91
CA GLU A 200 35.51 -1.98 -12.72
C GLU A 200 34.21 -2.62 -13.26
N VAL A 201 33.10 -2.40 -12.56
CA VAL A 201 31.75 -2.86 -12.86
C VAL A 201 30.85 -1.64 -13.07
N THR A 202 30.71 -1.17 -14.30
CA THR A 202 29.94 0.07 -14.60
C THR A 202 28.50 -0.19 -15.07
N ASP A 203 28.04 -1.44 -15.01
CA ASP A 203 26.75 -1.89 -15.52
C ASP A 203 25.93 -2.65 -14.46
N LEU A 204 26.08 -2.27 -13.20
CA LEU A 204 25.26 -2.79 -12.09
C LEU A 204 23.89 -2.11 -12.07
N ASP A 205 23.16 -2.19 -13.17
CA ASP A 205 21.86 -1.55 -13.32
C ASP A 205 20.77 -2.30 -12.53
N ILE A 206 19.88 -1.55 -11.88
CA ILE A 206 18.77 -2.08 -11.07
C ILE A 206 17.46 -1.49 -11.57
N ALA A 207 16.54 -2.35 -12.02
CA ALA A 207 15.21 -1.95 -12.44
C ALA A 207 14.20 -2.25 -11.33
N LEU A 208 13.71 -1.22 -10.64
CA LEU A 208 12.72 -1.39 -9.57
C LEU A 208 11.30 -1.56 -10.13
N THR A 209 10.55 -2.49 -9.55
CA THR A 209 9.15 -2.72 -9.91
C THR A 209 8.27 -1.73 -9.14
N PRO A 210 7.48 -0.88 -9.82
CA PRO A 210 6.57 0.03 -9.15
C PRO A 210 5.47 -0.73 -8.40
N ILE A 211 5.12 -0.24 -7.22
CA ILE A 211 4.00 -0.74 -6.44
C ILE A 211 2.73 -0.12 -7.01
N ASN A 212 1.90 -0.93 -7.64
CA ASN A 212 0.58 -0.49 -8.07
C ASN A 212 -0.29 -0.20 -6.83
N VAL A 213 -0.51 1.08 -6.54
CA VAL A 213 -1.40 1.52 -5.47
C VAL A 213 -2.81 1.74 -6.03
N SER A 214 -3.75 0.93 -5.55
CA SER A 214 -5.18 1.10 -5.80
C SER A 214 -5.88 1.35 -4.47
N ALA A 215 -7.06 1.96 -4.47
CA ALA A 215 -7.85 2.06 -3.25
C ALA A 215 -8.15 0.67 -2.64
N PRO A 216 -8.23 0.55 -1.30
CA PRO A 216 -8.57 -0.72 -0.67
C PRO A 216 -10.00 -1.15 -1.03
N LYS A 217 -10.19 -2.45 -1.29
CA LYS A 217 -11.53 -3.02 -1.48
C LYS A 217 -12.12 -3.37 -0.11
N LEU A 218 -13.17 -2.66 0.28
CA LEU A 218 -13.86 -2.82 1.56
C LEU A 218 -15.03 -3.81 1.43
N THR A 219 -15.13 -4.72 2.39
CA THR A 219 -16.26 -5.64 2.57
C THR A 219 -16.83 -5.52 3.98
N ILE A 220 -18.09 -5.93 4.13
CA ILE A 220 -18.81 -5.94 5.40
C ILE A 220 -19.39 -7.34 5.61
N ILE A 221 -19.23 -7.88 6.82
CA ILE A 221 -19.85 -9.15 7.23
C ILE A 221 -20.50 -8.99 8.61
N ARG A 222 -21.51 -9.81 8.88
CA ARG A 222 -22.01 -9.98 10.25
C ARG A 222 -20.98 -10.75 11.07
N SER A 223 -20.67 -10.27 12.26
CA SER A 223 -19.64 -10.86 13.13
C SER A 223 -20.21 -11.28 14.50
N GLY A 224 -21.20 -12.17 14.47
CA GLY A 224 -21.86 -12.70 15.67
C GLY A 224 -22.69 -11.66 16.44
N GLY A 225 -23.78 -12.12 17.05
CA GLY A 225 -24.65 -11.26 17.85
C GLY A 225 -25.13 -10.02 17.07
N SER A 226 -24.86 -8.84 17.64
CA SER A 226 -25.26 -7.54 17.09
C SER A 226 -24.12 -6.77 16.40
N ASN A 227 -23.05 -7.44 15.97
CA ASN A 227 -21.85 -6.79 15.45
C ASN A 227 -21.69 -6.95 13.94
N ILE A 228 -20.98 -6.00 13.33
CA ILE A 228 -20.41 -6.16 11.98
C ILE A 228 -18.88 -6.14 12.07
N GLN A 229 -18.24 -6.78 11.10
CA GLN A 229 -16.82 -6.65 10.83
C GLN A 229 -16.63 -6.05 9.44
N LEU A 230 -15.83 -5.01 9.37
CA LEU A 230 -15.32 -4.42 8.14
C LEU A 230 -13.98 -5.09 7.83
N MET A 231 -13.76 -5.48 6.58
CA MET A 231 -12.50 -6.07 6.13
C MET A 231 -12.05 -5.41 4.84
N TRP A 232 -10.74 -5.25 4.65
CA TRP A 232 -10.22 -4.60 3.45
C TRP A 232 -8.92 -5.23 2.94
N THR A 233 -8.66 -5.05 1.65
CA THR A 233 -7.39 -5.45 1.03
C THR A 233 -6.26 -4.52 1.46
N THR A 234 -5.09 -5.08 1.77
CA THR A 234 -3.87 -4.33 2.11
C THR A 234 -2.96 -4.17 0.89
N ASN A 235 -2.04 -3.20 0.94
CA ASN A 235 -1.02 -2.95 -0.06
C ASN A 235 0.27 -2.54 0.67
N PRO A 236 1.46 -3.01 0.23
CA PRO A 236 2.74 -2.65 0.85
C PRO A 236 3.04 -1.15 0.92
N ALA A 237 2.49 -0.35 0.01
CA ALA A 237 2.69 1.10 -0.01
C ALA A 237 1.77 1.87 0.96
N TYR A 238 0.85 1.20 1.65
CA TYR A 238 0.04 1.87 2.67
C TYR A 238 0.87 2.12 3.93
N THR A 239 0.58 3.21 4.65
CA THR A 239 1.21 3.56 5.92
C THR A 239 0.25 3.43 7.11
N GLY A 240 -1.05 3.35 6.85
CA GLY A 240 -2.10 3.17 7.85
C GLY A 240 -3.50 3.26 7.23
N PHE A 241 -4.52 3.17 8.09
CA PHE A 241 -5.92 3.25 7.67
C PHE A 241 -6.73 4.15 8.60
N VAL A 242 -7.73 4.81 8.03
CA VAL A 242 -8.75 5.54 8.78
C VAL A 242 -10.12 5.00 8.41
N VAL A 243 -10.86 4.52 9.41
CA VAL A 243 -12.23 4.04 9.25
C VAL A 243 -13.18 5.22 9.43
N HIS A 244 -14.06 5.43 8.46
CA HIS A 244 -15.10 6.44 8.50
C HIS A 244 -16.49 5.81 8.52
N ARG A 245 -17.42 6.47 9.19
CA ARG A 245 -18.84 6.12 9.28
C ARG A 245 -19.72 7.35 9.11
N SER A 246 -20.81 7.22 8.37
CA SER A 246 -21.88 8.20 8.27
C SER A 246 -23.26 7.54 8.41
N ASP A 247 -24.28 8.33 8.72
CA ASP A 247 -25.70 7.96 8.61
C ASP A 247 -26.28 8.23 7.21
N THR A 248 -25.49 8.88 6.35
CA THR A 248 -25.84 9.22 4.97
C THR A 248 -24.92 8.47 4.02
N PRO A 249 -25.46 7.76 3.01
CA PRO A 249 -24.64 7.06 2.02
C PRO A 249 -23.96 8.04 1.06
N PHE A 250 -22.96 7.56 0.31
CA PHE A 250 -22.16 8.35 -0.64
C PHE A 250 -21.50 9.57 0.01
N PHE A 251 -21.15 9.47 1.28
CA PHE A 251 -20.53 10.56 2.02
C PHE A 251 -19.06 10.74 1.61
N THR A 252 -18.55 11.96 1.81
CA THR A 252 -17.12 12.24 1.69
C THR A 252 -16.46 12.14 3.07
N PRO A 253 -15.41 11.31 3.24
CA PRO A 253 -14.66 11.21 4.49
C PRO A 253 -14.17 12.57 4.98
N ASN A 254 -14.36 12.84 6.27
CA ASN A 254 -13.88 14.03 6.95
C ASN A 254 -13.77 13.74 8.46
N GLU A 255 -13.29 14.71 9.24
CA GLU A 255 -13.12 14.54 10.70
C GLU A 255 -14.43 14.20 11.44
N GLY A 256 -15.58 14.68 10.96
CA GLY A 256 -16.88 14.35 11.55
C GLY A 256 -17.34 12.91 11.31
N THR A 257 -16.84 12.25 10.26
CA THR A 257 -17.16 10.85 9.95
C THR A 257 -16.12 9.87 10.49
N LYS A 258 -14.95 10.35 10.92
CA LYS A 258 -13.84 9.54 11.43
C LYS A 258 -14.26 8.75 12.67
N GLN A 259 -13.99 7.44 12.67
CA GLN A 259 -14.25 6.54 13.79
C GLN A 259 -12.96 6.05 14.44
N GLN A 260 -11.98 5.64 13.63
CA GLN A 260 -10.79 4.97 14.14
C GLN A 260 -9.61 5.14 13.17
N GLU A 261 -8.42 5.41 13.71
CA GLU A 261 -7.16 5.26 13.00
C GLU A 261 -6.52 3.92 13.36
N LEU A 262 -5.92 3.27 12.38
CA LEU A 262 -5.38 1.91 12.49
C LEU A 262 -3.99 1.83 11.84
N PRO A 263 -3.09 1.00 12.40
CA PRO A 263 -1.75 0.80 11.84
C PRO A 263 -1.80 0.05 10.51
N ILE A 264 -0.70 0.10 9.74
CA ILE A 264 -0.51 -0.63 8.48
C ILE A 264 -0.81 -2.14 8.58
N SER A 265 -0.61 -2.75 9.75
CA SER A 265 -0.89 -4.17 9.98
C SER A 265 -2.37 -4.53 10.06
N ALA A 266 -3.26 -3.53 10.14
CA ALA A 266 -4.70 -3.77 10.23
C ALA A 266 -5.31 -4.11 8.86
N SER A 267 -6.16 -5.13 8.85
CA SER A 267 -6.95 -5.53 7.68
C SER A 267 -8.44 -5.66 7.98
N SER A 268 -8.85 -5.32 9.22
CA SER A 268 -10.25 -5.32 9.64
C SER A 268 -10.51 -4.42 10.85
N SER A 269 -11.79 -4.07 11.05
CA SER A 269 -12.28 -3.40 12.26
C SER A 269 -13.71 -3.85 12.58
N THR A 270 -13.99 -4.03 13.87
CA THR A 270 -15.30 -4.50 14.36
C THR A 270 -16.09 -3.34 14.94
N HIS A 271 -17.34 -3.18 14.48
CA HIS A 271 -18.29 -2.26 15.08
C HIS A 271 -19.34 -3.05 15.86
N ALA A 272 -19.31 -2.90 17.18
CA ALA A 272 -20.17 -3.64 18.08
C ALA A 272 -21.55 -3.00 18.23
N GLY A 273 -22.58 -3.83 18.39
CA GLY A 273 -23.93 -3.38 18.75
C GLY A 273 -24.68 -2.60 17.68
N VAL A 274 -24.20 -2.58 16.44
CA VAL A 274 -24.83 -1.81 15.35
C VAL A 274 -25.93 -2.58 14.62
N VAL A 275 -25.96 -3.91 14.68
CA VAL A 275 -26.99 -4.70 14.01
C VAL A 275 -28.27 -4.67 14.85
N GLY A 276 -29.37 -4.23 14.23
CA GLY A 276 -30.69 -4.19 14.85
C GLY A 276 -30.85 -3.06 15.87
N ASP A 277 -30.03 -2.01 15.79
CA ASP A 277 -30.15 -0.81 16.62
C ASP A 277 -31.16 0.21 16.04
N GLY A 278 -31.69 -0.05 14.85
CA GLY A 278 -32.69 0.76 14.17
C GLY A 278 -32.12 1.91 13.35
N ASN A 279 -30.79 2.06 13.30
CA ASN A 279 -30.12 3.10 12.51
C ASN A 279 -29.62 2.55 11.18
N SER A 280 -29.18 3.43 10.29
CA SER A 280 -28.42 3.06 9.08
C SER A 280 -27.01 3.60 9.21
N TYR A 281 -26.02 2.81 8.81
CA TYR A 281 -24.62 3.23 8.83
C TYR A 281 -23.95 2.85 7.52
N PHE A 282 -23.15 3.78 7.02
CA PHE A 282 -22.37 3.64 5.81
C PHE A 282 -20.90 3.85 6.13
N TYR A 283 -20.03 3.06 5.53
CA TYR A 283 -18.63 2.94 5.89
C TYR A 283 -17.74 3.04 4.67
N GLN A 284 -16.63 3.76 4.85
CA GLN A 284 -15.51 3.82 3.94
C GLN A 284 -14.22 3.70 4.75
N VAL A 285 -13.19 3.14 4.12
CA VAL A 285 -11.84 3.07 4.67
C VAL A 285 -10.93 3.89 3.79
N VAL A 286 -10.22 4.84 4.39
CA VAL A 286 -9.19 5.63 3.73
C VAL A 286 -7.85 4.98 4.05
N ALA A 287 -7.18 4.43 3.03
CA ALA A 287 -5.78 4.03 3.16
C ALA A 287 -4.88 5.26 3.02
N LEU A 288 -3.90 5.38 3.90
CA LEU A 288 -2.88 6.41 3.86
C LEU A 288 -1.65 5.85 3.13
N THR A 289 -0.97 6.68 2.36
CA THR A 289 0.36 6.41 1.75
C THR A 289 1.28 7.58 2.09
N ASP A 290 2.53 7.56 1.63
CA ASP A 290 3.45 8.68 1.84
C ASP A 290 2.96 9.99 1.18
N ASP A 291 2.36 9.88 -0.02
CA ASP A 291 2.07 11.05 -0.88
C ASP A 291 0.57 11.33 -1.05
N GLN A 292 -0.31 10.39 -0.71
CA GLN A 292 -1.75 10.49 -0.98
C GLN A 292 -2.62 9.68 -0.01
N SER A 293 -3.93 9.91 -0.07
CA SER A 293 -4.94 9.08 0.59
C SER A 293 -5.88 8.47 -0.45
N LEU A 294 -6.23 7.19 -0.26
CA LEU A 294 -7.04 6.41 -1.18
C LEU A 294 -8.30 5.91 -0.48
N THR A 295 -9.46 6.36 -0.94
CA THR A 295 -10.76 6.00 -0.34
C THR A 295 -11.33 4.74 -0.97
N SER A 296 -11.72 3.76 -0.14
CA SER A 296 -12.34 2.51 -0.58
C SER A 296 -13.67 2.70 -1.30
N ASN A 297 -14.20 1.61 -1.87
CA ASN A 297 -15.64 1.54 -2.11
C ASN A 297 -16.42 1.68 -0.78
N GLU A 298 -17.70 2.01 -0.88
CA GLU A 298 -18.57 2.14 0.28
C GLU A 298 -19.37 0.85 0.53
N VAL A 299 -19.55 0.52 1.81
CA VAL A 299 -20.41 -0.55 2.29
C VAL A 299 -21.34 0.00 3.36
N GLY A 300 -22.47 -0.64 3.59
CA GLY A 300 -23.43 -0.14 4.56
C GLY A 300 -24.23 -1.22 5.24
N LYS A 301 -24.98 -0.78 6.25
CA LYS A 301 -26.03 -1.53 6.92
C LYS A 301 -27.28 -0.68 7.02
N ILE A 302 -28.44 -1.28 6.79
CA ILE A 302 -29.75 -0.65 7.00
C ILE A 302 -30.63 -1.60 7.80
N ASP A 303 -31.27 -1.04 8.83
CA ASP A 303 -32.24 -1.76 9.64
C ASP A 303 -33.66 -1.38 9.20
N TYR A 304 -34.51 -2.38 8.99
CA TYR A 304 -35.94 -2.19 8.78
C TYR A 304 -36.72 -2.72 9.99
N ALA A 305 -37.65 -1.91 10.48
CA ALA A 305 -38.54 -2.31 11.56
C ALA A 305 -39.45 -3.48 11.13
N ILE A 306 -39.52 -4.51 11.97
CA ILE A 306 -40.39 -5.66 11.82
C ILE A 306 -41.43 -5.65 12.94
N ASN A 307 -42.71 -5.61 12.57
CA ASN A 307 -43.78 -5.83 13.52
C ASN A 307 -43.77 -7.29 13.97
N ARG A 308 -43.83 -7.54 15.28
CA ARG A 308 -43.72 -8.88 15.88
C ARG A 308 -45.07 -9.50 16.24
N THR A 309 -46.16 -8.82 15.92
CA THR A 309 -47.53 -9.33 16.10
C THR A 309 -47.83 -10.30 14.95
N ALA A 310 -48.28 -11.51 15.27
CA ALA A 310 -48.63 -12.49 14.24
C ALA A 310 -49.68 -11.92 13.28
N GLY A 311 -49.42 -12.05 11.97
CA GLY A 311 -50.26 -11.51 10.90
C GLY A 311 -50.09 -10.00 10.64
N ALA A 312 -49.27 -9.29 11.42
CA ALA A 312 -48.94 -7.90 11.13
C ALA A 312 -47.89 -7.83 10.00
N TYR A 313 -48.01 -6.78 9.19
CA TYR A 313 -47.16 -6.54 8.04
C TYR A 313 -46.09 -5.48 8.32
N SER A 314 -44.93 -5.68 7.71
CA SER A 314 -43.85 -4.70 7.62
C SER A 314 -43.49 -4.53 6.14
N LEU A 315 -43.07 -3.35 5.74
CA LEU A 315 -42.58 -3.11 4.38
C LEU A 315 -41.07 -2.88 4.47
N ILE A 316 -40.30 -3.67 3.73
CA ILE A 316 -38.84 -3.57 3.68
C ILE A 316 -38.39 -3.38 2.24
N ALA A 317 -37.18 -2.85 2.07
CA ALA A 317 -36.47 -2.91 0.80
C ALA A 317 -35.21 -3.78 0.95
N LEU A 318 -34.70 -4.30 -0.16
CA LEU A 318 -33.37 -4.90 -0.25
C LEU A 318 -32.39 -3.82 -0.75
N PRO A 319 -31.64 -3.13 0.11
CA PRO A 319 -30.98 -1.89 -0.27
C PRO A 319 -29.65 -2.08 -1.02
N PHE A 320 -29.02 -3.25 -0.86
CA PHE A 320 -27.67 -3.48 -1.34
C PHE A 320 -27.63 -4.56 -2.42
N ALA A 321 -26.66 -4.46 -3.32
CA ALA A 321 -26.23 -5.60 -4.11
C ALA A 321 -25.59 -6.63 -3.17
N SER A 322 -26.17 -7.83 -3.10
CA SER A 322 -25.74 -8.91 -2.22
C SER A 322 -25.98 -10.28 -2.85
N ASP A 323 -25.08 -11.23 -2.60
CA ASP A 323 -25.25 -12.63 -3.04
C ASP A 323 -26.32 -13.39 -2.25
N THR A 324 -26.79 -12.85 -1.12
CA THR A 324 -27.91 -13.40 -0.35
C THR A 324 -28.66 -12.27 0.36
N PRO A 325 -30.00 -12.35 0.48
CA PRO A 325 -30.88 -13.39 -0.07
C PRO A 325 -31.13 -13.23 -1.58
N VAL A 326 -31.37 -14.35 -2.28
CA VAL A 326 -31.60 -14.40 -3.74
C VAL A 326 -33.02 -14.82 -4.14
N ASP A 327 -33.76 -15.37 -3.17
CA ASP A 327 -35.15 -15.79 -3.35
C ASP A 327 -35.96 -15.58 -2.06
N ALA A 328 -37.27 -15.80 -2.15
CA ALA A 328 -38.19 -15.62 -1.03
C ALA A 328 -37.86 -16.55 0.16
N ALA A 329 -37.41 -17.78 -0.09
CA ALA A 329 -37.04 -18.74 0.96
C ALA A 329 -35.79 -18.31 1.74
N SER A 330 -34.73 -17.90 1.04
CA SER A 330 -33.52 -17.35 1.67
C SER A 330 -33.80 -16.03 2.38
N LEU A 331 -34.67 -15.17 1.84
CA LEU A 331 -35.11 -13.94 2.50
C LEU A 331 -35.89 -14.23 3.79
N ALA A 332 -36.83 -15.18 3.75
CA ALA A 332 -37.59 -15.58 4.93
C ALA A 332 -36.67 -16.14 6.03
N THR A 333 -35.63 -16.90 5.64
CA THR A 333 -34.62 -17.44 6.55
C THR A 333 -33.76 -16.33 7.16
N HIS A 334 -33.35 -15.35 6.35
CA HIS A 334 -32.57 -14.18 6.80
C HIS A 334 -33.33 -13.32 7.82
N ILE A 335 -34.61 -13.08 7.58
CA ILE A 335 -35.44 -12.27 8.49
C ILE A 335 -35.79 -13.06 9.76
N GLY A 336 -36.14 -14.34 9.62
CA GLY A 336 -36.65 -15.18 10.70
C GLY A 336 -38.10 -14.85 11.08
N ASN A 337 -38.84 -15.84 11.60
CA ASN A 337 -40.24 -15.71 12.04
C ASN A 337 -41.18 -15.02 11.02
N VAL A 338 -41.00 -15.33 9.73
CA VAL A 338 -41.85 -14.82 8.65
C VAL A 338 -43.07 -15.73 8.48
N GLY A 339 -44.27 -15.14 8.47
CA GLY A 339 -45.52 -15.81 8.12
C GLY A 339 -45.74 -15.88 6.62
N SER A 340 -45.47 -14.78 5.91
CA SER A 340 -45.48 -14.71 4.45
C SER A 340 -44.69 -13.52 3.90
N LEU A 341 -44.28 -13.62 2.64
CA LEU A 341 -43.65 -12.57 1.85
C LEU A 341 -44.51 -12.26 0.62
N LEU A 342 -44.71 -10.98 0.33
CA LEU A 342 -45.42 -10.51 -0.86
C LEU A 342 -44.52 -9.60 -1.69
N LYS A 343 -44.32 -9.95 -2.96
CA LYS A 343 -43.60 -9.13 -3.94
C LYS A 343 -44.55 -8.60 -4.99
N TRP A 344 -44.54 -7.29 -5.22
CA TRP A 344 -45.39 -6.63 -6.20
C TRP A 344 -44.87 -6.83 -7.63
N ASN A 345 -45.78 -7.11 -8.58
CA ASN A 345 -45.49 -7.07 -10.01
C ASN A 345 -46.17 -5.83 -10.63
N PRO A 346 -45.40 -4.80 -11.03
CA PRO A 346 -45.97 -3.57 -11.57
C PRO A 346 -46.63 -3.77 -12.95
N ALA A 347 -46.19 -4.73 -13.76
CA ALA A 347 -46.78 -4.97 -15.07
C ALA A 347 -48.20 -5.56 -14.95
N THR A 348 -48.41 -6.51 -14.04
CA THR A 348 -49.71 -7.19 -13.85
C THR A 348 -50.55 -6.59 -12.74
N GLN A 349 -49.99 -5.71 -11.90
CA GLN A 349 -50.62 -5.17 -10.70
C GLN A 349 -51.10 -6.26 -9.73
N THR A 350 -50.26 -7.28 -9.52
CA THR A 350 -50.56 -8.42 -8.64
C THR A 350 -49.41 -8.72 -7.70
N PHE A 351 -49.70 -9.35 -6.56
CA PHE A 351 -48.68 -9.88 -5.67
C PHE A 351 -48.29 -11.31 -6.03
N ARG A 352 -46.99 -11.60 -6.00
CA ARG A 352 -46.47 -12.96 -5.80
C ARG A 352 -46.44 -13.24 -4.30
N PHE A 353 -46.81 -14.46 -3.91
CA PHE A 353 -46.95 -14.87 -2.52
C PHE A 353 -46.02 -16.03 -2.21
N PHE A 354 -45.32 -15.95 -1.09
CA PHE A 354 -44.57 -17.07 -0.52
C PHE A 354 -44.85 -17.15 0.98
N ALA A 355 -45.08 -18.34 1.52
CA ALA A 355 -45.10 -18.61 2.95
C ALA A 355 -44.14 -19.75 3.27
N PRO A 356 -43.14 -19.53 4.13
CA PRO A 356 -42.19 -20.56 4.48
C PRO A 356 -42.88 -21.73 5.20
N PRO A 357 -42.36 -22.97 5.06
CA PRO A 357 -41.13 -23.28 4.33
C PRO A 357 -41.28 -23.37 2.80
N SER A 358 -42.49 -23.57 2.26
CA SER A 358 -42.64 -23.94 0.83
C SER A 358 -44.01 -23.67 0.19
N ILE A 359 -44.90 -22.90 0.83
CA ILE A 359 -46.22 -22.61 0.28
C ILE A 359 -46.14 -21.42 -0.68
N GLY A 360 -46.74 -21.53 -1.85
CA GLY A 360 -46.75 -20.47 -2.85
C GLY A 360 -45.54 -20.53 -3.79
N ASP A 361 -45.05 -19.36 -4.19
CA ASP A 361 -44.06 -19.17 -5.24
C ASP A 361 -42.74 -18.64 -4.64
N ASN A 362 -41.68 -19.43 -4.70
CA ASN A 362 -40.34 -19.03 -4.23
C ASN A 362 -39.70 -18.07 -5.25
N PHE A 363 -40.22 -16.84 -5.29
CA PHE A 363 -39.82 -15.84 -6.25
C PHE A 363 -38.40 -15.34 -6.01
N ALA A 364 -37.68 -15.02 -7.09
CA ALA A 364 -36.39 -14.36 -7.01
C ALA A 364 -36.52 -12.97 -6.39
N VAL A 365 -35.56 -12.63 -5.53
CA VAL A 365 -35.38 -11.29 -4.98
C VAL A 365 -34.04 -10.72 -5.39
N ALA A 366 -33.97 -9.41 -5.54
CA ALA A 366 -32.77 -8.67 -5.94
C ALA A 366 -32.69 -7.37 -5.15
N ALA A 367 -31.53 -6.71 -5.24
CA ALA A 367 -31.39 -5.32 -4.80
C ALA A 367 -32.53 -4.47 -5.37
N SER A 368 -32.95 -3.48 -4.60
CA SER A 368 -34.06 -2.57 -4.90
C SER A 368 -35.47 -3.16 -4.86
N ASP A 369 -35.64 -4.46 -4.68
CA ASP A 369 -36.97 -5.03 -4.43
C ASP A 369 -37.55 -4.52 -3.11
N VAL A 370 -38.84 -4.20 -3.14
CA VAL A 370 -39.63 -3.86 -1.96
C VAL A 370 -40.63 -4.98 -1.69
N ILE A 371 -40.59 -5.48 -0.45
CA ILE A 371 -41.27 -6.70 -0.04
C ILE A 371 -42.12 -6.43 1.21
N PHE A 372 -43.38 -6.85 1.16
CA PHE A 372 -44.18 -6.96 2.37
C PHE A 372 -43.83 -8.24 3.10
N VAL A 373 -43.60 -8.12 4.40
CA VAL A 373 -43.27 -9.21 5.32
C VAL A 373 -44.38 -9.31 6.35
N SER A 374 -45.17 -10.39 6.31
CA SER A 374 -46.06 -10.74 7.41
C SER A 374 -45.25 -11.46 8.49
N SER A 375 -45.44 -11.09 9.74
CA SER A 375 -44.83 -11.79 10.87
C SER A 375 -45.59 -13.06 11.24
N ALA A 376 -44.87 -14.12 11.59
CA ALA A 376 -45.42 -15.31 12.23
C ALA A 376 -45.62 -15.12 13.75
N GLY A 377 -45.23 -13.96 14.30
CA GLY A 377 -45.22 -13.68 15.74
C GLY A 377 -43.83 -13.88 16.36
N SER A 378 -43.50 -13.08 17.38
CA SER A 378 -42.20 -13.08 18.07
C SER A 378 -40.99 -12.76 17.15
N GLY A 379 -39.76 -12.69 17.68
CA GLY A 379 -38.55 -12.38 16.90
C GLY A 379 -37.92 -11.02 17.22
N THR A 380 -36.95 -10.61 16.40
CA THR A 380 -36.26 -9.32 16.53
C THR A 380 -37.14 -8.19 15.98
N PRO A 381 -37.12 -7.00 16.60
CA PRO A 381 -37.91 -5.85 16.14
C PRO A 381 -37.34 -5.21 14.86
N TYR A 382 -36.17 -5.67 14.41
CA TYR A 382 -35.52 -5.22 13.20
C TYR A 382 -34.97 -6.41 12.41
N THR A 383 -34.93 -6.26 11.10
CA THR A 383 -34.07 -7.03 10.22
C THR A 383 -33.01 -6.12 9.63
N THR A 384 -31.77 -6.58 9.59
CA THR A 384 -30.63 -5.81 9.09
C THR A 384 -30.16 -6.38 7.76
N PHE A 385 -29.99 -5.52 6.78
CA PHE A 385 -29.23 -5.86 5.57
C PHE A 385 -27.87 -5.20 5.64
N ILE A 386 -26.86 -5.89 5.14
CA ILE A 386 -25.51 -5.37 4.96
C ILE A 386 -25.09 -5.62 3.51
N GLY A 387 -24.24 -4.77 2.96
CA GLY A 387 -23.73 -5.00 1.62
C GLY A 387 -23.02 -3.79 1.04
N LYS A 388 -22.73 -3.88 -0.26
CA LYS A 388 -22.09 -2.81 -0.99
C LYS A 388 -23.10 -1.71 -1.30
N VAL A 389 -22.68 -0.46 -1.10
CA VAL A 389 -23.47 0.71 -1.50
C VAL A 389 -23.23 0.96 -2.97
N GLU A 390 -24.30 0.88 -3.76
CA GLU A 390 -24.27 1.12 -5.19
C GLU A 390 -25.43 2.06 -5.59
N ARG A 391 -25.27 2.69 -6.74
CA ARG A 391 -26.33 3.48 -7.35
C ARG A 391 -27.39 2.52 -7.87
N ASN A 392 -28.65 2.80 -7.55
CA ASN A 392 -29.78 2.00 -7.99
C ASN A 392 -30.66 2.81 -8.94
N GLU A 393 -31.15 2.13 -9.98
CA GLU A 393 -32.17 2.61 -10.90
C GLU A 393 -33.35 1.64 -10.92
N TYR A 394 -34.54 2.18 -11.16
CA TYR A 394 -35.79 1.45 -11.20
C TYR A 394 -36.40 1.55 -12.58
N ASN A 395 -36.77 0.41 -13.18
CA ASN A 395 -37.70 0.40 -14.30
C ASN A 395 -39.11 0.60 -13.76
N LEU A 396 -39.78 1.64 -14.25
CA LEU A 396 -41.10 2.06 -13.82
C LEU A 396 -42.15 1.77 -14.88
N THR A 397 -43.37 1.49 -14.42
CA THR A 397 -44.54 1.30 -15.28
C THR A 397 -45.48 2.51 -15.12
N PRO A 398 -45.64 3.37 -16.14
CA PRO A 398 -46.57 4.49 -16.09
C PRO A 398 -48.03 4.03 -15.91
N ASN A 399 -48.88 4.90 -15.36
CA ASN A 399 -50.30 4.64 -15.05
C ASN A 399 -50.54 3.44 -14.11
N ARG A 400 -49.54 3.07 -13.31
CA ARG A 400 -49.54 1.88 -12.44
C ARG A 400 -48.89 2.21 -11.10
N TYR A 401 -49.12 1.36 -10.10
CA TYR A 401 -48.35 1.38 -8.87
C TYR A 401 -46.99 0.72 -9.07
N ASN A 402 -45.96 1.39 -8.58
CA ASN A 402 -44.57 0.93 -8.58
C ASN A 402 -44.09 0.90 -7.13
N PHE A 403 -43.52 -0.23 -6.73
CA PHE A 403 -42.93 -0.44 -5.41
C PHE A 403 -41.43 -0.23 -5.55
N ILE A 404 -40.90 0.79 -4.91
CA ILE A 404 -39.51 1.23 -5.08
C ILE A 404 -38.92 1.61 -3.73
N ALA A 405 -37.62 1.49 -3.58
CA ALA A 405 -36.91 2.12 -2.47
C ALA A 405 -36.41 3.49 -2.91
N ILE A 406 -36.24 4.42 -1.96
CA ILE A 406 -35.50 5.64 -2.26
C ILE A 406 -34.05 5.25 -2.62
N PRO A 407 -33.53 5.62 -3.81
CA PRO A 407 -32.19 5.26 -4.23
C PRO A 407 -31.17 5.73 -3.20
N LEU A 408 -30.15 4.91 -2.93
CA LEU A 408 -29.17 5.23 -1.89
C LEU A 408 -28.45 6.55 -2.19
N GLN A 409 -28.24 6.89 -3.46
CA GLN A 409 -27.58 8.13 -3.87
C GLN A 409 -28.45 9.39 -3.74
N ARG A 410 -29.73 9.28 -3.35
CA ARG A 410 -30.69 10.39 -3.31
C ARG A 410 -31.03 10.85 -1.90
N SER A 411 -30.02 11.23 -1.12
CA SER A 411 -30.21 11.85 0.21
C SER A 411 -30.82 13.26 0.14
N ASP A 412 -30.85 13.86 -1.05
CA ASP A 412 -31.53 15.11 -1.38
C ASP A 412 -33.05 14.98 -1.49
N LEU A 413 -33.62 13.77 -1.32
CA LEU A 413 -35.06 13.51 -1.32
C LEU A 413 -35.63 13.18 0.07
N PRO A 414 -35.57 14.10 1.06
CA PRO A 414 -35.90 13.79 2.45
C PRO A 414 -37.40 13.74 2.74
N THR A 415 -38.27 14.01 1.76
CA THR A 415 -39.72 14.10 1.97
C THR A 415 -40.52 13.59 0.78
N ALA A 416 -41.78 13.23 1.02
CA ALA A 416 -42.73 12.83 -0.04
C ALA A 416 -42.88 13.89 -1.14
N THR A 417 -42.87 15.18 -0.78
CA THR A 417 -42.94 16.29 -1.76
C THR A 417 -41.69 16.34 -2.63
N ALA A 418 -40.50 16.15 -2.06
CA ALA A 418 -39.26 16.12 -2.82
C ALA A 418 -39.26 14.96 -3.83
N VAL A 419 -39.63 13.75 -3.39
CA VAL A 419 -39.76 12.58 -4.26
C VAL A 419 -40.81 12.80 -5.36
N ALA A 420 -41.95 13.40 -5.03
CA ALA A 420 -43.01 13.67 -5.99
C ALA A 420 -42.61 14.71 -7.05
N THR A 421 -41.80 15.69 -6.66
CA THR A 421 -41.23 16.69 -7.57
C THR A 421 -40.22 16.05 -8.50
N ASP A 422 -39.37 15.17 -7.96
CA ASP A 422 -38.28 14.53 -8.69
C ASP A 422 -38.73 13.46 -9.69
N LEU A 423 -39.69 12.60 -9.32
CA LEU A 423 -40.24 11.61 -10.24
C LEU A 423 -40.95 12.26 -11.43
N ASP A 424 -41.47 13.48 -11.25
CA ASP A 424 -42.39 14.16 -12.16
C ASP A 424 -43.64 13.29 -12.48
N ASN A 425 -44.79 13.90 -12.76
CA ASN A 425 -45.99 13.15 -13.15
C ASN A 425 -46.42 12.02 -12.18
N LEU A 426 -46.11 12.15 -10.88
CA LEU A 426 -46.57 11.28 -9.80
C LEU A 426 -47.99 11.67 -9.37
N ALA A 427 -48.90 10.70 -9.28
CA ALA A 427 -50.26 10.91 -8.78
C ALA A 427 -50.33 10.83 -7.25
N SER A 428 -49.72 9.79 -6.68
CA SER A 428 -49.65 9.60 -5.23
C SER A 428 -48.40 8.84 -4.79
N LEU A 429 -47.98 9.08 -3.55
CA LEU A 429 -46.91 8.36 -2.86
C LEU A 429 -47.47 7.80 -1.55
N LEU A 430 -47.20 6.52 -1.29
CA LEU A 430 -47.58 5.85 -0.06
C LEU A 430 -46.35 5.32 0.67
N SER A 431 -46.39 5.40 2.00
CA SER A 431 -45.42 4.76 2.89
C SER A 431 -46.16 3.90 3.90
N TRP A 432 -45.72 2.67 4.11
CA TRP A 432 -46.31 1.79 5.12
C TRP A 432 -45.78 2.13 6.52
N ASN A 433 -46.67 2.32 7.49
CA ASN A 433 -46.28 2.46 8.90
C ASN A 433 -46.41 1.10 9.61
N THR A 434 -45.27 0.47 9.86
CA THR A 434 -45.16 -0.84 10.52
C THR A 434 -45.81 -0.88 11.90
N ASN A 435 -45.86 0.22 12.65
CA ASN A 435 -46.43 0.25 13.99
C ASN A 435 -47.96 0.38 13.96
N THR A 436 -48.49 1.27 13.12
CA THR A 436 -49.93 1.54 13.05
C THR A 436 -50.68 0.65 12.06
N GLN A 437 -49.96 -0.17 11.27
CA GLN A 437 -50.53 -1.04 10.24
C GLN A 437 -51.38 -0.27 9.22
N ALA A 438 -50.92 0.93 8.84
CA ALA A 438 -51.64 1.82 7.94
C ALA A 438 -50.68 2.51 6.95
N PHE A 439 -51.21 2.87 5.79
CA PHE A 439 -50.50 3.71 4.84
C PHE A 439 -50.54 5.18 5.27
N ARG A 440 -49.39 5.84 5.24
CA ARG A 440 -49.29 7.29 5.07
C ARG A 440 -49.47 7.59 3.59
N PHE A 441 -50.21 8.64 3.28
CA PHE A 441 -50.61 8.97 1.92
C PHE A 441 -50.27 10.43 1.61
N PHE A 442 -49.66 10.64 0.46
CA PHE A 442 -49.41 11.94 -0.14
C PHE A 442 -49.89 11.92 -1.61
N ALA A 443 -50.58 12.95 -2.06
CA ALA A 443 -50.98 13.13 -3.45
C ALA A 443 -50.61 14.53 -3.95
N VAL A 444 -50.15 14.59 -5.19
CA VAL A 444 -49.72 15.84 -5.84
C VAL A 444 -50.96 16.70 -6.15
N PRO A 445 -50.93 18.03 -5.93
CA PRO A 445 -49.77 18.81 -5.53
C PRO A 445 -49.42 18.74 -4.03
N ASN A 446 -50.39 18.70 -3.11
CA ASN A 446 -50.14 18.74 -1.65
C ASN A 446 -51.32 18.21 -0.81
N ILE A 447 -51.91 17.08 -1.19
CA ILE A 447 -53.00 16.44 -0.45
C ILE A 447 -52.45 15.33 0.42
N GLY A 448 -52.74 15.33 1.72
CA GLY A 448 -52.30 14.30 2.66
C GLY A 448 -51.08 14.72 3.50
N ASP A 449 -50.25 13.74 3.85
CA ASP A 449 -49.13 13.88 4.78
C ASP A 449 -47.79 13.93 4.03
N ASN A 450 -47.06 15.05 4.16
CA ASN A 450 -45.72 15.17 3.60
C ASN A 450 -44.69 14.49 4.51
N PHE A 451 -44.65 13.16 4.45
CA PHE A 451 -43.82 12.35 5.33
C PHE A 451 -42.33 12.41 5.02
N SER A 452 -41.50 12.32 6.05
CA SER A 452 -40.05 12.20 5.94
C SER A 452 -39.63 10.84 5.37
N LEU A 453 -38.57 10.86 4.57
CA LEU A 453 -37.98 9.71 3.91
C LEU A 453 -36.46 9.74 4.08
N ALA A 454 -35.87 8.54 4.09
CA ALA A 454 -34.44 8.34 4.12
C ALA A 454 -34.02 7.48 2.92
N PRO A 455 -32.75 7.55 2.49
CA PRO A 455 -32.21 6.62 1.50
C PRO A 455 -32.49 5.16 1.88
N GLY A 456 -32.95 4.36 0.92
CA GLY A 456 -33.36 2.96 1.12
C GLY A 456 -34.79 2.79 1.64
N ALA A 457 -35.50 3.85 2.03
CA ALA A 457 -36.87 3.72 2.54
C ALA A 457 -37.82 3.18 1.46
N PRO A 458 -38.63 2.14 1.74
CA PRO A 458 -39.58 1.61 0.77
C PRO A 458 -40.81 2.51 0.65
N VAL A 459 -41.19 2.81 -0.59
CA VAL A 459 -42.37 3.60 -0.93
C VAL A 459 -43.14 2.95 -2.09
N ILE A 460 -44.40 3.36 -2.24
CA ILE A 460 -45.27 2.93 -3.33
C ILE A 460 -45.70 4.18 -4.08
N GLY A 461 -45.24 4.32 -5.32
CA GLY A 461 -45.58 5.44 -6.20
C GLY A 461 -46.64 5.04 -7.23
N GLN A 462 -47.72 5.79 -7.30
CA GLN A 462 -48.68 5.71 -8.41
C GLN A 462 -48.31 6.75 -9.47
N LEU A 463 -47.84 6.29 -10.62
CA LEU A 463 -47.53 7.19 -11.74
C LEU A 463 -48.78 7.53 -12.53
N THR A 464 -48.82 8.73 -13.09
CA THR A 464 -49.79 9.06 -14.16
C THR A 464 -49.40 8.37 -15.48
N ASN A 465 -50.21 8.54 -16.53
CA ASN A 465 -49.88 8.04 -17.86
C ASN A 465 -48.67 8.74 -18.51
N GLN A 466 -48.24 9.90 -18.00
CA GLN A 466 -47.04 10.61 -18.42
C GLN A 466 -45.86 10.40 -17.46
N GLY A 467 -46.00 9.49 -16.48
CA GLY A 467 -44.92 9.17 -15.56
C GLY A 467 -43.68 8.61 -16.27
N PRO A 468 -42.51 8.72 -15.65
CA PRO A 468 -41.27 8.20 -16.22
C PRO A 468 -41.29 6.67 -16.29
N ILE A 469 -40.47 6.13 -17.19
CA ILE A 469 -40.22 4.67 -17.31
C ILE A 469 -38.94 4.24 -16.58
N ARG A 470 -38.14 5.19 -16.09
CA ARG A 470 -36.94 4.96 -15.29
C ARG A 470 -36.78 6.03 -14.22
N TRP A 471 -36.20 5.68 -13.09
CA TRP A 471 -35.92 6.63 -12.01
C TRP A 471 -34.74 6.17 -11.16
N PRO A 472 -33.83 7.06 -10.71
CA PRO A 472 -33.72 8.48 -11.09
C PRO A 472 -33.54 8.72 -12.59
N SER A 473 -33.95 9.88 -13.09
CA SER A 473 -33.87 10.24 -14.52
C SER A 473 -32.54 10.86 -14.94
N ASP A 474 -31.68 11.19 -13.97
CA ASP A 474 -30.59 12.14 -14.13
C ASP A 474 -29.23 11.47 -14.46
N GLU A 475 -29.27 10.28 -15.07
CA GLU A 475 -28.10 9.59 -15.63
C GLU A 475 -28.26 9.32 -17.12
#